data_AF-A0A927WUI5-F1
#
_entry.id   AF-A0A927WUI5-F1
#
_cell.length_a   1.000
_cell.length_b   1.000
_cell.length_c   1.000
_cell.angle_alpha   90.00
_cell.angle_beta   90.00
_cell.angle_gamma   90.00
#
_symmetry.space_group_name_H-M   'P 1'
#
loop_
_entity.id
_entity.type
_entity.pdbx_description
1 polymer ?
#
loop_
_entity_poly.entity_id
_entity_poly.type
_entity_poly.pdbx_seq_one_letter_code
_entity_poly.pdbx_strand_id
1 'polypeptide(L)'
;MSLFALCLLLVCPVLLLLVAVRYFRLHNYRLAAVFILLALSVGFIGGFKGYGEMDSRTKNNTASTFERDQRENMTQRYQQAVDILSQLNFNHPDREKTEEAVHLLQDFRDEKMVENLDGACPDAAMLLAYAEAMDQVASYRGRMTNQDVHADRKLLSIVQDMPAGYQGKLAEKIVPFQRLIIAMNDEAEKEVKLDKENAQKHAENLSQGKYGGIRPGDGEDNITAAFGKPARVSETSEGGQTLKQYVFNHNGKSIYVYTKDGIVTDVSM
;
A
#
# COMPACT_ATOMS: atom_id res chain seq x y z
N MET A 1 11.11 -9.05 -49.61
CA MET A 1 11.87 -9.71 -50.70
C MET A 1 11.75 -8.83 -51.94
N SER A 2 12.85 -8.40 -52.56
CA SER A 2 12.73 -7.70 -53.85
C SER A 2 12.22 -8.71 -54.89
N LEU A 3 11.31 -8.28 -55.77
CA LEU A 3 10.80 -9.10 -56.88
C LEU A 3 11.93 -9.78 -57.67
N PHE A 4 13.11 -9.15 -57.72
CA PHE A 4 14.33 -9.68 -58.30
C PHE A 4 14.81 -11.00 -57.70
N ALA A 5 14.80 -11.14 -56.36
CA ALA A 5 15.26 -12.35 -55.70
C ALA A 5 14.31 -13.53 -55.94
N LEU A 6 13.01 -13.25 -56.00
CA LEU A 6 11.96 -14.24 -56.29
C LEU A 6 12.01 -14.70 -57.75
N CYS A 7 12.24 -13.75 -58.68
CA CYS A 7 12.49 -14.06 -60.08
C CYS A 7 13.77 -14.89 -60.27
N LEU A 8 14.87 -14.57 -59.59
CA LEU A 8 16.11 -15.36 -59.66
C LEU A 8 15.94 -16.79 -59.14
N LEU A 9 15.19 -16.96 -58.03
CA LEU A 9 14.94 -18.28 -57.43
C LEU A 9 14.05 -19.19 -58.28
N LEU A 10 13.11 -18.64 -59.05
CA LEU A 10 12.23 -19.40 -59.94
C LEU A 10 12.84 -19.59 -61.33
N VAL A 11 13.45 -18.55 -61.89
CA VAL A 11 13.95 -18.55 -63.28
C VAL A 11 15.23 -19.38 -63.41
N CYS A 12 16.10 -19.37 -62.41
CA CYS A 12 17.37 -20.11 -62.46
C CYS A 12 17.20 -21.65 -62.52
N PRO A 13 16.43 -22.31 -61.64
CA PRO A 13 16.22 -23.76 -61.72
C PRO A 13 15.44 -24.18 -62.97
N VAL A 14 14.49 -23.34 -63.44
CA VAL A 14 13.74 -23.60 -64.68
C VAL A 14 14.66 -23.55 -65.91
N LEU A 15 15.56 -22.57 -65.99
CA LEU A 15 16.55 -22.48 -67.06
C LEU A 15 17.54 -23.65 -67.02
N LEU A 16 18.00 -24.06 -65.84
CA LEU A 16 18.89 -25.22 -65.68
C LEU A 16 18.22 -26.52 -66.12
N LEU A 17 16.93 -26.71 -65.82
CA LEU A 17 16.15 -27.85 -66.29
C LEU A 17 15.93 -27.83 -67.81
N LEU A 18 15.66 -26.67 -68.41
CA LEU A 18 15.54 -26.53 -69.87
C LEU A 18 16.86 -26.86 -70.59
N VAL A 19 18.00 -26.45 -70.01
CA VAL A 19 19.33 -26.80 -70.52
C VAL A 19 19.59 -28.31 -70.37
N ALA A 20 19.21 -28.92 -69.24
CA ALA A 20 19.33 -30.36 -69.03
C ALA A 20 18.52 -31.16 -70.07
N VAL A 21 17.28 -30.75 -70.38
CA VAL A 21 16.44 -31.37 -71.42
C VAL A 21 17.07 -31.27 -72.80
N ARG A 22 17.71 -30.13 -73.12
CA ARG A 22 18.42 -29.95 -74.39
C ARG A 22 19.63 -30.88 -74.51
N TYR A 23 20.44 -31.02 -73.47
CA TYR A 23 21.58 -31.95 -73.46
C TYR A 23 21.15 -33.43 -73.43
N PHE A 24 20.00 -33.74 -72.83
CA PHE A 24 19.41 -35.08 -72.87
C PHE A 24 19.00 -35.47 -74.30
N ARG A 25 18.38 -34.56 -75.07
CA ARG A 25 18.07 -34.79 -76.49
C ARG A 25 19.33 -35.01 -77.34
N LEU A 26 20.44 -34.36 -76.98
CA LEU A 26 21.75 -34.52 -77.61
C LEU A 26 22.52 -35.77 -77.12
N HIS A 27 21.87 -36.68 -76.39
CA HIS A 27 22.45 -37.94 -75.85
C HIS A 27 23.66 -37.75 -74.92
N ASN A 28 23.83 -36.54 -74.35
CA ASN A 28 24.95 -36.23 -73.48
C ASN A 28 24.55 -36.33 -71.99
N TYR A 29 24.30 -37.57 -71.54
CA TYR A 29 23.69 -37.88 -70.25
C TYR A 29 24.50 -37.41 -69.04
N ARG A 30 25.83 -37.39 -69.14
CA ARG A 30 26.72 -36.92 -68.06
C ARG A 30 26.47 -35.44 -67.73
N LEU A 31 26.35 -34.59 -68.76
CA LEU A 31 26.09 -33.17 -68.57
C LEU A 31 24.64 -32.91 -68.12
N ALA A 32 23.67 -33.67 -68.65
CA ALA A 32 22.28 -33.56 -68.22
C ALA A 32 22.11 -33.86 -66.72
N ALA A 33 22.79 -34.89 -66.19
CA ALA A 33 22.76 -35.23 -64.77
C ALA A 33 23.32 -34.12 -63.87
N VAL A 34 24.42 -33.47 -64.29
CA VAL A 34 25.03 -32.35 -63.55
C VAL A 34 24.08 -31.16 -63.42
N PHE A 35 23.38 -30.79 -64.50
CA PHE A 35 22.43 -29.67 -64.48
C PHE A 35 21.18 -29.96 -63.63
N ILE A 36 20.70 -31.21 -63.60
CA ILE A 36 19.59 -31.62 -62.73
C ILE A 36 20.01 -31.54 -61.26
N LEU A 37 21.21 -32.03 -60.91
CA LEU A 37 21.74 -31.94 -59.55
C LEU A 37 21.94 -30.49 -59.09
N LEU A 38 22.39 -29.61 -59.99
CA LEU A 38 22.50 -28.17 -59.72
C LEU A 38 21.14 -27.50 -59.51
N ALA A 39 20.12 -27.85 -60.30
CA ALA A 39 18.77 -27.32 -60.11
C ALA A 39 18.19 -27.75 -58.75
N LEU A 40 18.40 -29.00 -58.34
CA LEU A 40 17.96 -29.52 -57.05
C LEU A 40 18.69 -28.85 -55.89
N SER A 41 20.01 -28.64 -55.98
CA SER A 41 20.77 -27.98 -54.91
C SER A 41 20.37 -26.52 -54.72
N VAL A 42 20.15 -25.77 -55.80
CA VAL A 42 19.66 -24.39 -55.74
C VAL A 42 18.25 -24.32 -55.15
N GLY A 43 17.35 -25.22 -55.58
CA GLY A 43 15.99 -25.29 -55.02
C GLY A 43 15.98 -25.65 -53.53
N PHE A 44 16.83 -26.60 -53.12
CA PHE A 44 16.93 -27.03 -51.72
C PHE A 44 17.54 -25.93 -50.84
N ILE A 45 18.67 -25.35 -51.24
CA ILE A 45 19.35 -24.29 -50.47
C ILE A 45 18.47 -23.03 -50.40
N GLY A 46 17.84 -22.63 -51.50
CA GLY A 46 16.95 -21.48 -51.57
C GLY A 46 15.66 -21.67 -50.77
N GLY A 47 15.06 -22.86 -50.85
CA GLY A 47 13.84 -23.20 -50.13
C GLY A 47 14.06 -23.28 -48.62
N PHE A 48 15.01 -24.12 -48.16
CA PHE A 48 15.22 -24.33 -46.73
C PHE A 48 15.76 -23.09 -46.01
N LYS A 49 16.75 -22.40 -46.60
CA LYS A 49 17.36 -21.22 -46.00
C LYS A 49 16.42 -20.01 -46.06
N GLY A 50 15.71 -19.84 -47.18
CA GLY A 50 14.74 -18.75 -47.36
C GLY A 50 13.53 -18.88 -46.44
N TYR A 51 12.95 -20.08 -46.29
CA TYR A 51 11.84 -20.29 -45.36
C TYR A 51 12.26 -20.17 -43.90
N GLY A 52 13.42 -20.72 -43.51
CA GLY A 52 13.91 -20.55 -42.14
C GLY A 52 14.18 -19.09 -41.78
N GLU A 53 14.71 -18.31 -42.72
CA GLU A 53 14.99 -16.89 -42.51
C GLU A 53 13.72 -16.01 -42.54
N MET A 54 12.72 -16.36 -43.35
CA MET A 54 11.41 -15.68 -43.33
C MET A 54 10.60 -16.01 -42.07
N ASP A 55 10.61 -17.26 -41.62
CA ASP A 55 9.92 -17.69 -40.39
C ASP A 55 10.55 -17.04 -39.16
N SER A 56 11.89 -17.06 -39.07
CA SER A 56 12.61 -16.38 -37.98
C SER A 56 12.44 -14.86 -38.00
N ARG A 57 12.50 -14.19 -39.16
CA ARG A 57 12.22 -12.74 -39.25
C ARG A 57 10.78 -12.39 -38.89
N THR A 58 9.81 -13.21 -39.29
CA THR A 58 8.40 -12.96 -38.96
C THR A 58 8.13 -13.19 -37.48
N LYS A 59 8.68 -14.26 -36.90
CA LYS A 59 8.62 -14.53 -35.46
C LYS A 59 9.29 -13.42 -34.66
N ASN A 60 10.49 -12.99 -35.06
CA ASN A 60 11.22 -11.92 -34.36
C ASN A 60 10.52 -10.57 -34.47
N ASN A 61 9.95 -10.22 -35.63
CA ASN A 61 9.20 -8.97 -35.79
C ASN A 61 7.88 -8.99 -35.02
N THR A 62 7.20 -10.14 -34.96
CA THR A 62 5.94 -10.27 -34.22
C THR A 62 6.19 -10.23 -32.72
N ALA A 63 7.23 -10.92 -32.24
CA ALA A 63 7.67 -10.89 -30.84
C ALA A 63 8.10 -9.47 -30.43
N SER A 64 8.93 -8.79 -31.23
CA SER A 64 9.39 -7.45 -30.90
C SER A 64 8.27 -6.40 -30.92
N THR A 65 7.28 -6.54 -31.81
CA THR A 65 6.11 -5.66 -31.81
C THR A 65 5.24 -5.91 -30.58
N PHE A 66 5.00 -7.17 -30.23
CA PHE A 66 4.25 -7.54 -29.03
C PHE A 66 4.92 -7.04 -27.74
N GLU A 67 6.23 -7.22 -27.61
CA GLU A 67 7.01 -6.72 -26.46
C GLU A 67 6.96 -5.18 -26.37
N ARG A 68 7.05 -4.49 -27.51
CA ARG A 68 6.94 -3.02 -27.55
C ARG A 68 5.55 -2.53 -27.14
N ASP A 69 4.50 -3.13 -27.69
CA ASP A 69 3.12 -2.76 -27.40
C ASP A 69 2.76 -3.06 -25.94
N GLN A 70 3.26 -4.16 -25.39
CA GLN A 70 3.12 -4.50 -23.97
C GLN A 70 3.83 -3.45 -23.09
N ARG A 71 5.08 -3.09 -23.42
CA ARG A 71 5.83 -2.07 -22.67
C ARG A 71 5.16 -0.69 -22.73
N GLU A 72 4.64 -0.30 -23.88
CA GLU A 72 3.92 0.97 -24.05
C GLU A 72 2.63 0.99 -23.20
N ASN A 73 1.82 -0.08 -23.26
CA ASN A 73 0.61 -0.21 -22.44
C ASN A 73 0.93 -0.14 -20.94
N MET A 74 1.95 -0.86 -20.48
CA MET A 74 2.35 -0.83 -19.07
C MET A 74 2.84 0.56 -18.64
N THR A 75 3.59 1.25 -19.49
CA THR A 75 4.04 2.63 -19.23
C THR A 75 2.85 3.60 -19.14
N GLN A 76 1.84 3.41 -20.00
CA GLN A 76 0.59 4.19 -19.94
C GLN A 76 -0.18 3.93 -18.65
N ARG A 77 -0.36 2.66 -18.24
CA ARG A 77 -1.00 2.30 -16.97
C ARG A 77 -0.28 2.89 -15.77
N TYR A 78 1.05 2.83 -15.77
CA TYR A 78 1.89 3.47 -14.77
C TYR A 78 1.65 4.98 -14.68
N GLN A 79 1.62 5.67 -15.82
CA GLN A 79 1.37 7.11 -15.85
C GLN A 79 -0.06 7.47 -15.41
N GLN A 80 -1.06 6.69 -15.83
CA GLN A 80 -2.45 6.85 -15.39
C GLN A 80 -2.58 6.69 -13.87
N ALA A 81 -1.92 5.68 -13.29
CA ALA A 81 -1.91 5.49 -11.85
C ALA A 81 -1.23 6.66 -11.13
N VAL A 82 -0.11 7.18 -11.64
CA VAL A 82 0.54 8.39 -11.10
C VAL A 82 -0.43 9.57 -11.11
N ASP A 83 -1.14 9.79 -12.21
CA ASP A 83 -2.07 10.92 -12.35
C ASP A 83 -3.23 10.80 -11.36
N ILE A 84 -3.80 9.60 -11.18
CA ILE A 84 -4.83 9.33 -10.17
C ILE A 84 -4.30 9.60 -8.76
N LEU A 85 -3.16 8.99 -8.40
CA LEU A 85 -2.55 9.12 -7.08
C LEU A 85 -2.16 10.58 -6.76
N SER A 86 -1.78 11.36 -7.77
CA SER A 86 -1.47 12.79 -7.62
C SER A 86 -2.68 13.63 -7.19
N GLN A 87 -3.90 13.19 -7.51
CA GLN A 87 -5.13 13.91 -7.20
C GLN A 87 -5.77 13.47 -5.87
N LEU A 88 -5.38 12.32 -5.34
CA LEU A 88 -5.95 11.80 -4.10
C LEU A 88 -5.65 12.72 -2.90
N ASN A 89 -6.60 12.77 -1.98
CA ASN A 89 -6.52 13.53 -0.74
C ASN A 89 -6.74 12.59 0.45
N PHE A 90 -5.83 12.61 1.42
CA PHE A 90 -5.94 11.83 2.65
C PHE A 90 -7.23 12.14 3.43
N ASN A 91 -7.63 13.41 3.51
CA ASN A 91 -8.81 13.84 4.27
C ASN A 91 -10.14 13.51 3.56
N HIS A 92 -10.09 13.35 2.24
CA HIS A 92 -11.24 13.03 1.40
C HIS A 92 -10.83 11.94 0.41
N PRO A 93 -10.58 10.71 0.90
CA PRO A 93 -10.10 9.64 0.05
C PRO A 93 -11.23 9.17 -0.88
N ASP A 94 -10.92 9.12 -2.17
CA ASP A 94 -11.82 8.63 -3.23
C ASP A 94 -11.54 7.15 -3.44
N ARG A 95 -12.44 6.30 -2.95
CA ARG A 95 -12.27 4.86 -2.92
C ARG A 95 -12.21 4.24 -4.32
N GLU A 96 -13.03 4.72 -5.25
CA GLU A 96 -13.06 4.19 -6.61
C GLU A 96 -11.73 4.46 -7.31
N LYS A 97 -11.20 5.66 -7.13
CA LYS A 97 -9.89 6.05 -7.66
C LYS A 97 -8.72 5.33 -6.98
N THR A 98 -8.78 5.07 -5.67
CA THR A 98 -7.74 4.27 -5.02
C THR A 98 -7.74 2.82 -5.51
N GLU A 99 -8.91 2.20 -5.64
CA GLU A 99 -9.06 0.85 -6.17
C GLU A 99 -8.58 0.76 -7.64
N GLU A 100 -8.90 1.77 -8.46
CA GLU A 100 -8.41 1.87 -9.84
C GLU A 100 -6.88 1.99 -9.90
N ALA A 101 -6.29 2.85 -9.08
CA ALA A 101 -4.83 2.99 -9.01
C ALA A 101 -4.13 1.69 -8.58
N VAL A 102 -4.71 0.94 -7.62
CA VAL A 102 -4.21 -0.38 -7.22
C VAL A 102 -4.28 -1.35 -8.41
N HIS A 103 -5.41 -1.42 -9.11
CA HIS A 103 -5.59 -2.32 -10.26
C HIS A 103 -4.62 -1.99 -11.42
N LEU A 104 -4.36 -0.71 -11.67
CA LEU A 104 -3.40 -0.29 -12.70
C LEU A 104 -1.96 -0.70 -12.36
N LEU A 105 -1.61 -0.75 -11.08
CA LEU A 105 -0.26 -1.04 -10.60
C LEU A 105 -0.03 -2.50 -10.15
N GLN A 106 -1.09 -3.30 -9.98
CA GLN A 106 -1.02 -4.64 -9.41
C GLN A 106 -0.08 -5.58 -10.19
N ASP A 107 -0.03 -5.45 -11.51
CA ASP A 107 0.81 -6.29 -12.36
C ASP A 107 2.32 -6.00 -12.18
N PHE A 108 2.68 -4.84 -11.64
CA PHE A 108 4.07 -4.50 -11.30
C PHE A 108 4.57 -5.22 -10.04
N ARG A 109 3.74 -6.05 -9.38
CA ARG A 109 4.20 -6.97 -8.33
C ARG A 109 5.08 -8.09 -8.87
N ASP A 110 4.96 -8.43 -10.16
CA ASP A 110 5.77 -9.48 -10.77
C ASP A 110 7.14 -8.94 -11.16
N GLU A 111 8.17 -9.32 -10.41
CA GLU A 111 9.57 -8.90 -10.63
C GLU A 111 10.05 -9.20 -12.06
N LYS A 112 9.62 -10.32 -12.66
CA LYS A 112 10.00 -10.68 -14.03
C LYS A 112 9.40 -9.73 -15.07
N MET A 113 8.20 -9.21 -14.78
CA MET A 113 7.56 -8.23 -15.65
C MET A 113 8.26 -6.88 -15.56
N VAL A 114 8.71 -6.48 -14.37
CA VAL A 114 9.44 -5.23 -14.12
C VAL A 114 10.82 -5.24 -14.78
N GLU A 115 11.53 -6.37 -14.74
CA GLU A 115 12.83 -6.56 -15.41
C GLU A 115 12.72 -6.28 -16.93
N ASN A 116 11.64 -6.71 -17.57
CA ASN A 116 11.41 -6.52 -19.02
C ASN A 116 11.11 -5.06 -19.42
N LEU A 117 10.89 -4.15 -18.46
CA LEU A 117 10.55 -2.76 -18.73
C LEU A 117 11.77 -1.82 -18.79
N ASP A 118 13.00 -2.35 -18.66
CA ASP A 118 14.30 -1.64 -18.62
C ASP A 118 14.28 -0.36 -17.76
N GLY A 119 13.64 -0.40 -16.59
CA GLY A 119 13.60 0.77 -15.70
C GLY A 119 12.73 1.93 -16.17
N ALA A 120 11.82 1.73 -17.13
CA ALA A 120 10.82 2.75 -17.51
C ALA A 120 9.88 3.14 -16.36
N CYS A 121 9.70 2.23 -15.39
CA CYS A 121 8.80 2.40 -14.24
C CYS A 121 9.56 2.08 -12.93
N PRO A 122 10.56 2.90 -12.53
CA PRO A 122 11.46 2.56 -11.42
C PRO A 122 10.76 2.61 -10.05
N ASP A 123 9.69 3.39 -9.94
CA ASP A 123 8.97 3.64 -8.68
C ASP A 123 7.70 2.78 -8.52
N ALA A 124 7.43 1.87 -9.45
CA ALA A 124 6.14 1.17 -9.51
C ALA A 124 5.78 0.44 -8.21
N ALA A 125 6.75 -0.22 -7.58
CA ALA A 125 6.57 -0.88 -6.29
C ALA A 125 6.20 0.11 -5.17
N MET A 126 6.84 1.28 -5.13
CA MET A 126 6.55 2.31 -4.14
C MET A 126 5.16 2.92 -4.35
N LEU A 127 4.81 3.21 -5.61
CA LEU A 127 3.49 3.73 -5.97
C LEU A 127 2.38 2.73 -5.66
N LEU A 128 2.62 1.44 -5.87
CA LEU A 128 1.67 0.39 -5.52
C LEU A 128 1.46 0.32 -4.00
N ALA A 129 2.55 0.31 -3.22
CA ALA A 129 2.45 0.33 -1.76
C ALA A 129 1.67 1.57 -1.28
N TYR A 130 1.91 2.73 -1.89
CA TYR A 130 1.15 3.95 -1.56
C TYR A 130 -0.33 3.84 -1.96
N ALA A 131 -0.65 3.28 -3.13
CA ALA A 131 -2.02 3.05 -3.56
C ALA A 131 -2.77 2.11 -2.60
N GLU A 132 -2.14 1.03 -2.17
CA GLU A 132 -2.73 0.06 -1.23
C GLU A 132 -2.91 0.65 0.17
N ALA A 133 -1.98 1.48 0.63
CA ALA A 133 -2.14 2.21 1.88
C ALA A 133 -3.29 3.23 1.80
N MET A 134 -3.40 3.96 0.68
CA MET A 134 -4.49 4.91 0.45
C MET A 134 -5.85 4.23 0.31
N ASP A 135 -5.93 3.05 -0.32
CA ASP A 135 -7.13 2.24 -0.38
C ASP A 135 -7.59 1.78 1.02
N GLN A 136 -6.63 1.35 1.85
CA GLN A 136 -6.90 1.01 3.23
C GLN A 136 -7.44 2.22 4.02
N VAL A 137 -6.87 3.41 3.81
CA VAL A 137 -7.36 4.67 4.39
C VAL A 137 -8.75 5.04 3.87
N ALA A 138 -9.03 4.81 2.58
CA ALA A 138 -10.33 5.09 1.97
C ALA A 138 -11.47 4.30 2.62
N SER A 139 -11.17 3.11 3.17
CA SER A 139 -12.15 2.31 3.91
C SER A 139 -12.74 3.05 5.13
N TYR A 140 -11.99 4.00 5.71
CA TYR A 140 -12.40 4.83 6.85
C TYR A 140 -13.12 6.13 6.46
N ARG A 141 -13.32 6.38 5.15
CA ARG A 141 -14.10 7.52 4.62
C ARG A 141 -13.68 8.89 5.19
N GLY A 142 -12.38 9.09 5.39
CA GLY A 142 -11.81 10.35 5.89
C GLY A 142 -11.99 10.59 7.40
N ARG A 143 -12.41 9.59 8.18
CA ARG A 143 -12.60 9.69 9.64
C ARG A 143 -11.62 8.85 10.45
N MET A 144 -10.46 8.56 9.87
CA MET A 144 -9.43 7.73 10.50
C MET A 144 -8.88 8.44 11.75
N THR A 145 -8.93 7.76 12.89
CA THR A 145 -8.37 8.23 14.16
C THR A 145 -7.01 7.59 14.45
N ASN A 146 -6.27 8.11 15.44
CA ASN A 146 -5.00 7.53 15.89
C ASN A 146 -5.18 6.07 16.32
N GLN A 147 -6.27 5.77 17.05
CA GLN A 147 -6.59 4.43 17.52
C GLN A 147 -6.91 3.47 16.37
N ASP A 148 -7.59 3.96 15.32
CA ASP A 148 -7.85 3.17 14.12
C ASP A 148 -6.55 2.77 13.40
N VAL A 149 -5.62 3.73 13.26
CA VAL A 149 -4.29 3.47 12.68
C VAL A 149 -3.53 2.44 13.50
N HIS A 150 -3.54 2.56 14.83
CA HIS A 150 -2.86 1.61 15.72
C HIS A 150 -3.44 0.19 15.64
N ALA A 151 -4.75 0.07 15.41
CA ALA A 151 -5.41 -1.21 15.25
C ALA A 151 -5.20 -1.82 13.84
N ASP A 152 -4.97 -1.00 12.83
CA ASP A 152 -4.82 -1.43 11.43
C ASP A 152 -3.40 -1.93 11.12
N ARG A 153 -3.17 -3.22 11.44
CA ARG A 153 -1.89 -3.89 11.17
C ARG A 153 -1.50 -3.90 9.70
N LYS A 154 -2.47 -3.93 8.78
CA LYS A 154 -2.21 -4.00 7.34
C LYS A 154 -1.69 -2.65 6.84
N LEU A 155 -2.32 -1.56 7.25
CA LEU A 155 -1.84 -0.22 6.94
C LEU A 155 -0.42 0.00 7.49
N LEU A 156 -0.19 -0.37 8.74
CA LEU A 156 1.11 -0.23 9.39
C LEU A 156 2.20 -1.04 8.69
N SER A 157 1.93 -2.30 8.32
CA SER A 157 2.93 -3.12 7.62
C SER A 157 3.33 -2.49 6.28
N ILE A 158 2.35 -2.03 5.50
CA ILE A 158 2.62 -1.39 4.21
C ILE A 158 3.50 -0.14 4.38
N VAL A 159 3.18 0.71 5.37
CA VAL A 159 3.88 1.97 5.60
C VAL A 159 5.27 1.78 6.22
N GLN A 160 5.48 0.72 7.01
CA GLN A 160 6.77 0.37 7.59
C GLN A 160 7.74 -0.22 6.56
N ASP A 161 7.23 -0.96 5.57
CA ASP A 161 8.04 -1.54 4.49
C ASP A 161 8.48 -0.50 3.45
N MET A 162 7.86 0.70 3.44
CA MET A 162 8.24 1.80 2.56
C MET A 162 9.62 2.39 2.96
N PRO A 163 10.57 2.56 2.02
CA PRO A 163 11.90 3.07 2.29
C PRO A 163 11.88 4.52 2.81
N ALA A 164 12.61 4.75 3.91
CA ALA A 164 12.79 6.10 4.46
C ALA A 164 13.59 6.98 3.50
N GLY A 165 13.10 8.20 3.24
CA GLY A 165 13.79 9.17 2.39
C GLY A 165 13.59 8.95 0.89
N TYR A 166 12.49 8.31 0.49
CA TYR A 166 12.07 8.17 -0.89
C TYR A 166 12.10 9.52 -1.67
N GLN A 167 12.70 9.51 -2.87
CA GLN A 167 12.89 10.71 -3.73
C GLN A 167 12.28 10.56 -5.14
N GLY A 168 11.52 9.49 -5.38
CA GLY A 168 10.95 9.22 -6.70
C GLY A 168 9.64 9.97 -6.98
N LYS A 169 8.85 9.47 -7.95
CA LYS A 169 7.55 10.08 -8.30
C LYS A 169 6.62 10.18 -7.09
N LEU A 170 5.98 11.35 -6.94
CA LEU A 170 5.04 11.67 -5.85
C LEU A 170 5.66 11.63 -4.44
N ALA A 171 6.99 11.70 -4.30
CA ALA A 171 7.64 11.75 -2.99
C ALA A 171 7.09 12.85 -2.07
N GLU A 172 6.71 13.99 -2.63
CA GLU A 172 6.08 15.12 -1.93
C GLU A 172 4.72 14.79 -1.28
N LYS A 173 4.03 13.72 -1.72
CA LYS A 173 2.78 13.24 -1.12
C LYS A 173 3.02 11.99 -0.28
N ILE A 174 3.82 11.07 -0.79
CA ILE A 174 4.08 9.76 -0.17
C ILE A 174 4.85 9.92 1.15
N VAL A 175 5.89 10.77 1.18
CA VAL A 175 6.71 10.95 2.39
C VAL A 175 5.90 11.60 3.52
N PRO A 176 5.15 12.70 3.30
CA PRO A 176 4.26 13.23 4.34
C PRO A 176 3.18 12.25 4.78
N PHE A 177 2.60 11.48 3.85
CA PHE A 177 1.63 10.43 4.18
C PHE A 177 2.23 9.36 5.11
N GLN A 178 3.39 8.82 4.76
CA GLN A 178 4.09 7.84 5.60
C GLN A 178 4.36 8.40 7.00
N ARG A 179 4.87 9.63 7.09
CA ARG A 179 5.12 10.30 8.37
C ARG A 179 3.85 10.51 9.19
N LEU A 180 2.74 10.85 8.54
CA LEU A 180 1.45 11.04 9.21
C LEU A 180 0.96 9.73 9.84
N ILE A 181 0.94 8.63 9.09
CA ILE A 181 0.50 7.32 9.62
C ILE A 181 1.38 6.87 10.79
N ILE A 182 2.71 7.01 10.67
CA ILE A 182 3.65 6.67 11.75
C ILE A 182 3.37 7.54 12.99
N ALA A 183 3.21 8.86 12.81
CA ALA A 183 2.91 9.77 13.92
C ALA A 183 1.57 9.48 14.59
N MET A 184 0.54 9.11 13.83
CA MET A 184 -0.77 8.70 14.36
C MET A 184 -0.65 7.43 15.21
N ASN A 185 0.16 6.44 14.79
CA ASN A 185 0.45 5.26 15.60
C ASN A 185 1.20 5.60 16.89
N ASP A 186 2.26 6.41 16.79
CA ASP A 186 3.06 6.81 17.94
C ASP A 186 2.22 7.58 18.98
N GLU A 187 1.28 8.41 18.52
CA GLU A 187 0.37 9.15 19.41
C GLU A 187 -0.64 8.21 20.08
N ALA A 188 -1.20 7.25 19.35
CA ALA A 188 -2.06 6.22 19.94
C ALA A 188 -1.31 5.40 21.01
N GLU A 189 -0.05 5.03 20.78
CA GLU A 189 0.75 4.32 21.78
C GLU A 189 1.01 5.15 23.04
N LYS A 190 1.21 6.47 22.90
CA LYS A 190 1.33 7.38 24.05
C LYS A 190 0.01 7.50 24.80
N GLU A 191 -1.12 7.67 24.10
CA GLU A 191 -2.45 7.71 24.69
C GLU A 191 -2.71 6.44 25.51
N VAL A 192 -2.43 5.26 24.94
CA VAL A 192 -2.58 3.97 25.65
C VAL A 192 -1.71 3.88 26.90
N LYS A 193 -0.48 4.42 26.87
CA LYS A 193 0.39 4.49 28.06
C LYS A 193 -0.19 5.44 29.12
N LEU A 194 -0.60 6.64 28.71
CA LEU A 194 -1.21 7.63 29.60
C LEU A 194 -2.51 7.12 30.23
N ASP A 195 -3.34 6.42 29.46
CA ASP A 195 -4.58 5.82 29.95
C ASP A 195 -4.31 4.72 30.98
N LYS A 196 -3.28 3.89 30.76
CA LYS A 196 -2.84 2.90 31.75
C LYS A 196 -2.32 3.56 33.03
N GLU A 197 -1.50 4.60 32.90
CA GLU A 197 -0.99 5.34 34.05
C GLU A 197 -2.10 6.05 34.82
N ASN A 198 -3.05 6.65 34.12
CA ASN A 198 -4.20 7.33 34.71
C ASN A 198 -5.14 6.33 35.40
N ALA A 199 -5.38 5.16 34.79
CA ALA A 199 -6.16 4.09 35.40
C ALA A 199 -5.48 3.54 36.66
N GLN A 200 -4.16 3.35 36.63
CA GLN A 200 -3.37 2.92 37.80
C GLN A 200 -3.42 3.98 38.91
N LYS A 201 -3.15 5.25 38.60
CA LYS A 201 -3.27 6.36 39.57
C LYS A 201 -4.68 6.47 40.14
N HIS A 202 -5.71 6.28 39.32
CA HIS A 202 -7.10 6.29 39.78
C HIS A 202 -7.37 5.12 40.75
N ALA A 203 -6.90 3.91 40.43
CA ALA A 203 -7.01 2.73 41.30
C ALA A 203 -6.23 2.89 42.61
N GLU A 204 -5.04 3.48 42.58
CA GLU A 204 -4.24 3.81 43.77
C GLU A 204 -4.91 4.88 44.65
N ASN A 205 -5.46 5.93 44.04
CA ASN A 205 -6.19 6.97 44.78
C ASN A 205 -7.48 6.42 45.41
N LEU A 206 -8.16 5.49 44.73
CA LEU A 206 -9.30 4.74 45.27
C LEU A 206 -8.89 3.85 46.46
N SER A 207 -7.79 3.12 46.38
CA SER A 207 -7.34 2.22 47.45
C SER A 207 -6.78 2.94 48.67
N GLN A 208 -6.26 4.17 48.50
CA GLN A 208 -5.74 5.02 49.57
C GLN A 208 -6.80 5.94 50.21
N GLY A 209 -8.08 5.82 49.82
CA GLY A 209 -9.15 6.68 50.34
C GLY A 209 -9.03 8.16 49.94
N LYS A 210 -8.15 8.51 48.99
CA LYS A 210 -7.92 9.87 48.49
C LYS A 210 -8.97 10.30 47.45
N TYR A 211 -10.22 9.89 47.63
CA TYR A 211 -11.29 10.35 46.75
C TYR A 211 -11.49 11.85 46.97
N GLY A 212 -11.56 12.64 45.90
CA GLY A 212 -11.72 14.11 45.98
C GLY A 212 -10.50 14.89 46.54
N GLY A 213 -9.41 14.23 46.94
CA GLY A 213 -8.20 14.88 47.47
C GLY A 213 -8.33 15.47 48.89
N ILE A 214 -9.44 15.20 49.59
CA ILE A 214 -9.68 15.65 50.97
C ILE A 214 -8.94 14.77 51.98
N ARG A 215 -8.30 15.40 52.98
CA ARG A 215 -7.56 14.75 54.07
C ARG A 215 -8.00 15.25 55.44
N PRO A 216 -7.82 14.46 56.51
CA PRO A 216 -7.93 14.98 57.87
C PRO A 216 -7.06 16.21 58.07
N GLY A 217 -7.64 17.30 58.57
CA GLY A 217 -7.02 18.62 58.72
C GLY A 217 -7.45 19.66 57.69
N ASP A 218 -8.09 19.26 56.58
CA ASP A 218 -8.61 20.21 55.58
C ASP A 218 -9.84 20.96 56.10
N GLY A 219 -10.07 22.19 55.61
CA GLY A 219 -11.27 22.97 55.94
C GLY A 219 -12.53 22.43 55.26
N GLU A 220 -13.68 22.60 55.92
CA GLU A 220 -15.01 22.18 55.46
C GLU A 220 -15.36 22.75 54.07
N ASP A 221 -14.92 23.97 53.76
CA ASP A 221 -15.15 24.64 52.46
C ASP A 221 -14.60 23.84 51.27
N ASN A 222 -13.56 23.04 51.48
CA ASN A 222 -12.94 22.23 50.44
C ASN A 222 -13.81 21.02 50.07
N ILE A 223 -14.70 20.56 50.95
CA ILE A 223 -15.48 19.33 50.77
C ILE A 223 -16.43 19.46 49.56
N THR A 224 -17.17 20.57 49.48
CA THR A 224 -18.09 20.79 48.35
C THR A 224 -17.37 21.08 47.03
N ALA A 225 -16.16 21.64 47.08
CA ALA A 225 -15.33 21.82 45.89
C ALA A 225 -14.79 20.47 45.38
N ALA A 226 -14.46 19.56 46.28
CA ALA A 226 -13.91 18.23 45.98
C ALA A 226 -14.98 17.23 45.50
N PHE A 227 -16.15 17.22 46.14
CA PHE A 227 -17.17 16.19 45.93
C PHE A 227 -18.47 16.70 45.31
N GLY A 228 -18.60 18.02 45.11
CA GLY A 228 -19.85 18.65 44.66
C GLY A 228 -20.90 18.74 45.77
N LYS A 229 -22.17 18.69 45.38
CA LYS A 229 -23.29 18.81 46.34
C LYS A 229 -23.48 17.48 47.09
N PRO A 230 -23.46 17.48 48.44
CA PRO A 230 -23.72 16.27 49.22
C PRO A 230 -25.16 15.77 49.02
N ALA A 231 -25.33 14.45 49.04
CA ALA A 231 -26.64 13.80 49.05
C ALA A 231 -27.36 14.01 50.39
N ARG A 232 -26.60 14.02 51.50
CA ARG A 232 -27.11 14.30 52.84
C ARG A 232 -26.02 14.95 53.69
N VAL A 233 -26.42 15.86 54.57
CA VAL A 233 -25.57 16.41 55.63
C VAL A 233 -26.29 16.22 56.97
N SER A 234 -25.63 15.59 57.93
CA SER A 234 -26.10 15.48 59.31
C SER A 234 -25.23 16.36 60.20
N GLU A 235 -25.83 17.12 61.11
CA GLU A 235 -25.12 18.00 62.04
C GLU A 235 -25.57 17.70 63.47
N THR A 236 -24.61 17.60 64.38
CA THR A 236 -24.84 17.38 65.82
C THR A 236 -23.92 18.29 66.62
N SER A 237 -24.46 18.98 67.62
CA SER A 237 -23.67 19.80 68.54
C SER A 237 -23.59 19.10 69.89
N GLU A 238 -22.41 18.64 70.28
CA GLU A 238 -22.19 17.94 71.54
C GLU A 238 -20.98 18.55 72.27
N GLY A 239 -21.13 18.89 73.55
CA GLY A 239 -20.04 19.45 74.35
C GLY A 239 -19.47 20.80 73.86
N GLY A 240 -20.24 21.58 73.09
CA GLY A 240 -19.79 22.84 72.50
C GLY A 240 -18.99 22.69 71.20
N GLN A 241 -18.87 21.46 70.68
CA GLN A 241 -18.23 21.16 69.39
C GLN A 241 -19.30 20.83 68.35
N THR A 242 -19.09 21.27 67.12
CA THR A 242 -20.00 21.02 65.98
C THR A 242 -19.46 19.87 65.14
N LEU A 243 -20.16 18.74 65.15
CA LEU A 243 -19.83 17.56 64.36
C LEU A 243 -20.75 17.49 63.15
N LYS A 244 -20.19 17.42 61.95
CA LYS A 244 -20.97 17.20 60.73
C LYS A 244 -20.53 15.95 59.99
N GLN A 245 -21.48 15.28 59.36
CA GLN A 245 -21.27 14.15 58.48
C GLN A 245 -21.87 14.46 57.11
N TYR A 246 -21.03 14.47 56.08
CA TYR A 246 -21.43 14.63 54.68
C TYR A 246 -21.49 13.26 54.02
N VAL A 247 -22.56 12.99 53.29
CA VAL A 247 -22.73 11.77 52.51
C VAL A 247 -22.78 12.13 51.04
N PHE A 248 -21.90 11.52 50.25
CA PHE A 248 -21.88 11.63 48.79
C PHE A 248 -22.21 10.27 48.18
N ASN A 249 -22.82 10.29 46.99
CA ASN A 249 -23.00 9.09 46.18
C ASN A 249 -22.28 9.31 44.86
N HIS A 250 -21.24 8.51 44.61
CA HIS A 250 -20.48 8.58 43.38
C HIS A 250 -20.38 7.18 42.76
N ASN A 251 -20.90 7.03 41.53
CA ASN A 251 -20.95 5.75 40.81
C ASN A 251 -21.55 4.58 41.62
N GLY A 252 -22.57 4.86 42.44
CA GLY A 252 -23.28 3.84 43.22
C GLY A 252 -22.61 3.45 44.55
N LYS A 253 -21.53 4.13 44.95
CA LYS A 253 -20.87 3.94 46.25
C LYS A 253 -21.07 5.18 47.13
N SER A 254 -21.31 4.95 48.43
CA SER A 254 -21.44 6.01 49.43
C SER A 254 -20.07 6.43 49.94
N ILE A 255 -19.85 7.74 50.08
CA ILE A 255 -18.64 8.31 50.69
C ILE A 255 -19.10 9.18 51.86
N TYR A 256 -18.48 9.01 53.02
CA TYR A 256 -18.77 9.74 54.24
C TYR A 256 -17.57 10.61 54.63
N VAL A 257 -17.78 11.91 54.78
CA VAL A 257 -16.78 12.85 55.27
C VAL A 257 -17.23 13.40 56.62
N TYR A 258 -16.38 13.31 57.64
CA TYR A 258 -16.68 13.79 58.99
C TYR A 258 -15.90 15.07 59.29
N THR A 259 -16.58 16.10 59.77
CA THR A 259 -15.95 17.34 60.23
C THR A 259 -16.22 17.60 61.70
N LYS A 260 -15.28 18.29 62.33
CA LYS A 260 -15.37 18.79 63.69
C LYS A 260 -14.96 20.26 63.68
N ASP A 261 -15.87 21.14 64.10
CA ASP A 261 -15.68 22.60 64.13
C ASP A 261 -15.16 23.16 62.79
N GLY A 262 -15.67 22.63 61.67
CA GLY A 262 -15.29 23.05 60.32
C GLY A 262 -13.99 22.45 59.79
N ILE A 263 -13.37 21.49 60.49
CA ILE A 263 -12.17 20.78 60.04
C ILE A 263 -12.48 19.31 59.77
N VAL A 264 -12.04 18.78 58.65
CA VAL A 264 -12.16 17.36 58.29
C VAL A 264 -11.37 16.52 59.29
N THR A 265 -12.01 15.50 59.84
CA THR A 265 -11.42 14.57 60.79
C THR A 265 -11.22 13.18 60.20
N ASP A 266 -12.14 12.76 59.32
CA ASP A 266 -12.09 11.44 58.70
C ASP A 266 -12.85 11.41 57.36
N VAL A 267 -12.44 10.50 56.49
CA VAL A 267 -13.06 10.21 55.19
C VAL A 267 -13.16 8.70 55.02
N SER A 268 -14.38 8.18 54.89
CA SER A 268 -14.65 6.74 54.76
C SER A 268 -15.53 6.45 53.54
N MET A 269 -15.41 5.25 52.97
CA MET A 269 -16.16 4.77 51.80
C MET A 269 -16.82 3.42 52.12
#